data_AF-A0A7X2MU28-F1
#
_entry.id   AF-A0A7X2MU28-F1
#
_cell.length_a   1.000
_cell.length_b   1.000
_cell.length_c   1.000
_cell.angle_alpha   90.00
_cell.angle_beta   90.00
_cell.angle_gamma   90.00
#
_symmetry.space_group_name_H-M   'P 1'
#
loop_
_entity.id
_entity.type
_entity.pdbx_description
1 polymer ?
#
loop_
_entity_poly.entity_id
_entity_poly.type
_entity_poly.pdbx_seq_one_letter_code
_entity_poly.pdbx_strand_id
1 'polypeptide(L)'
;RQAVDDGVIVYRQNPLKWHYDSQALIARQYTDNVATLVLNQLARMPEATRQLLGSLACLGASGELSLLSHINATSVSRIQQQLEPAVSGRFITLTGGDYAFTHD
;
A
#
# COMPACT_ATOMS: atom_id res chain seq x y z
N ARG A 1 -2.01 -7.72 41.83
CA ARG A 1 -0.62 -7.79 42.35
C ARG A 1 0.23 -8.21 41.15
N GLN A 2 0.89 -7.32 40.41
CA GLN A 2 1.96 -6.42 40.82
C GLN A 2 2.18 -5.36 39.71
N ALA A 3 2.36 -4.10 40.10
CA ALA A 3 2.88 -2.93 39.36
C ALA A 3 2.18 -2.53 38.03
N VAL A 4 1.53 -1.36 37.89
CA VAL A 4 1.90 -0.03 38.41
C VAL A 4 3.27 0.44 37.88
N ASP A 5 3.57 0.20 36.59
CA ASP A 5 4.87 0.59 35.98
C ASP A 5 4.77 1.47 34.73
N ASP A 6 3.65 2.11 34.44
CA ASP A 6 3.64 3.06 33.29
C ASP A 6 2.83 4.33 33.50
N GLY A 7 2.57 4.71 34.76
CA GLY A 7 2.47 6.11 35.20
C GLY A 7 1.68 7.14 34.38
N VAL A 8 0.73 6.80 33.50
CA VAL A 8 0.04 7.78 32.64
C VAL A 8 -1.43 7.41 32.42
N ILE A 9 -2.19 7.32 33.51
CA ILE A 9 -3.65 7.45 33.42
C ILE A 9 -4.05 8.72 34.17
N VAL A 10 -3.84 9.87 33.52
CA VAL A 10 -4.48 11.11 33.95
C VAL A 10 -5.86 11.15 33.33
N TYR A 11 -6.86 10.74 34.11
CA TYR A 11 -8.26 10.97 33.79
C TYR A 11 -8.51 12.48 33.78
N ARG A 12 -8.55 13.10 32.61
CA ARG A 12 -9.00 14.49 32.46
C ARG A 12 -10.35 14.52 31.77
N GLN A 13 -11.32 15.06 32.52
CA GLN A 13 -12.64 15.38 32.05
C GLN A 13 -12.55 16.33 30.85
N ASN A 14 -13.25 15.92 29.80
CA ASN A 14 -13.64 16.64 28.59
C ASN A 14 -13.91 18.15 28.85
N PRO A 15 -13.53 19.05 27.92
CA PRO A 15 -14.39 19.26 26.76
C PRO A 15 -13.62 19.24 25.42
N LEU A 16 -13.86 18.16 24.66
CA LEU A 16 -14.28 18.08 23.27
C LEU A 16 -13.71 19.13 22.30
N LYS A 17 -12.39 19.28 22.25
CA LYS A 17 -11.71 19.79 21.06
C LYS A 17 -10.47 18.94 20.80
N TRP A 18 -10.55 18.10 19.77
CA TRP A 18 -9.37 17.47 19.19
C TRP A 18 -8.50 18.57 18.58
N HIS A 19 -7.59 19.14 19.37
CA HIS A 19 -6.49 19.92 18.82
C HIS A 19 -5.46 18.92 18.29
N TYR A 20 -5.54 18.65 16.99
CA TYR A 20 -4.51 17.92 16.26
C TYR A 20 -3.33 18.87 16.02
N ASP A 21 -2.28 18.74 16.82
CA ASP A 21 -0.98 19.32 16.52
C ASP A 21 -0.27 18.38 15.53
N SER A 22 -0.38 18.71 14.25
CA SER A 22 0.18 17.93 13.14
C SER A 22 1.71 17.89 13.15
N GLN A 23 2.39 18.85 13.79
CA GLN A 23 3.86 18.88 13.86
C GLN A 23 4.41 17.90 14.89
N ALA A 24 3.73 17.71 16.02
CA ALA A 24 4.15 16.74 17.04
C ALA A 24 3.94 15.27 16.62
N LEU A 25 2.94 14.99 15.76
CA LEU A 25 2.67 13.64 15.25
C LEU A 25 3.75 13.17 14.26
N ILE A 26 4.20 14.09 13.39
CA ILE A 26 5.23 13.80 12.38
C ILE A 26 6.56 13.43 13.05
N ALA A 27 6.93 14.06 14.18
CA ALA A 27 8.21 13.79 14.83
C ALA A 27 8.30 12.44 15.57
N ARG A 28 7.18 11.78 15.89
CA ARG A 28 7.15 10.51 16.66
C ARG A 28 6.69 9.27 15.89
N GLN A 29 6.03 9.41 14.75
CA GLN A 29 5.52 8.28 13.95
C GLN A 29 6.48 7.78 12.85
N TYR A 30 7.72 8.26 12.81
CA TYR A 30 8.69 7.94 11.76
C TYR A 30 9.22 6.49 11.75
N THR A 31 8.77 5.61 12.66
CA THR A 31 9.33 4.26 12.83
C THR A 31 8.40 3.12 12.42
N ASP A 32 7.10 3.36 12.12
CA ASP A 32 6.14 2.25 11.96
C ASP A 32 5.18 2.34 10.77
N ASN A 33 5.38 3.29 9.85
CA ASN A 33 4.39 3.50 8.80
C ASN A 33 4.75 2.72 7.52
N VAL A 34 4.54 1.39 7.54
CA VAL A 34 4.63 0.51 6.36
C VAL A 34 3.83 1.10 5.20
N ALA A 35 2.69 1.74 5.49
CA ALA A 35 1.90 2.48 4.51
C ALA A 35 2.69 3.61 3.85
N THR A 36 3.46 4.42 4.60
CA THR A 36 4.31 5.47 4.03
C THR A 36 5.45 4.90 3.17
N LEU A 37 6.04 3.77 3.55
CA LEU A 37 7.06 3.09 2.73
C LEU A 37 6.48 2.58 1.41
N VAL A 38 5.32 1.92 1.46
CA VAL A 38 4.57 1.46 0.29
C VAL A 38 4.18 2.63 -0.61
N LEU A 39 3.66 3.72 -0.04
CA LEU A 39 3.29 4.93 -0.78
C LEU A 39 4.49 5.58 -1.47
N ASN A 40 5.64 5.67 -0.78
CA ASN A 40 6.87 6.20 -1.36
C ASN A 40 7.40 5.31 -2.49
N GLN A 41 7.30 3.99 -2.35
CA GLN A 41 7.74 3.06 -3.36
C GLN A 41 6.81 3.07 -4.58
N LEU A 42 5.49 3.15 -4.38
CA LEU A 42 4.50 3.38 -5.44
C LEU A 42 4.75 4.72 -6.15
N ALA A 43 4.98 5.82 -5.42
CA ALA A 43 5.21 7.14 -5.98
C ALA A 43 6.45 7.20 -6.90
N ARG A 44 7.43 6.32 -6.69
CA ARG A 44 8.63 6.19 -7.51
C ARG A 44 8.44 5.33 -8.76
N MET A 45 7.32 4.63 -8.90
CA MET A 45 7.04 3.82 -10.06
C MET A 45 6.59 4.66 -11.26
N PRO A 46 6.85 4.19 -12.49
CA PRO A 46 6.28 4.79 -13.69
C PRO A 46 4.75 4.89 -13.58
N GLU A 47 4.18 5.95 -14.16
CA GLU A 47 2.73 6.16 -14.15
C GLU A 47 1.97 4.98 -14.77
N ALA A 48 2.48 4.41 -15.86
CA ALA A 48 1.90 3.23 -16.49
C ALA A 48 1.81 2.04 -15.52
N THR A 49 2.85 1.77 -14.72
CA THR A 49 2.85 0.70 -13.71
C THR A 49 1.80 0.96 -12.63
N ARG A 50 1.70 2.20 -12.15
CA ARG A 50 0.71 2.60 -11.13
C ARG A 50 -0.72 2.47 -11.64
N GLN A 51 -0.98 2.86 -12.88
CA GLN A 51 -2.30 2.72 -13.50
C GLN A 51 -2.71 1.26 -13.63
N LEU A 52 -1.81 0.39 -14.08
CA LEU A 52 -2.08 -1.05 -14.16
C LEU A 52 -2.32 -1.67 -12.78
N LEU A 53 -1.52 -1.31 -11.77
CA LEU A 53 -1.75 -1.76 -10.39
C LEU A 53 -3.12 -1.31 -9.86
N GLY A 54 -3.55 -0.09 -10.18
CA GLY A 54 -4.89 0.40 -9.85
C GLY A 54 -5.98 -0.44 -10.52
N SER A 55 -5.83 -0.73 -11.82
CA SER A 55 -6.77 -1.61 -12.54
C SER A 55 -6.82 -3.02 -11.93
N LEU A 56 -5.69 -3.60 -11.57
CA LEU A 56 -5.62 -4.91 -10.90
C LEU A 56 -6.32 -4.89 -9.55
N ALA A 57 -6.08 -3.85 -8.74
CA ALA A 57 -6.75 -3.69 -7.44
C ALA A 57 -8.28 -3.56 -7.56
N CYS A 58 -8.79 -2.96 -8.65
CA CYS A 58 -10.22 -2.91 -8.94
C CYS A 58 -10.81 -4.28 -9.36
N LEU A 59 -10.00 -5.14 -10.00
CA LEU A 59 -10.40 -6.48 -10.42
C LEU A 59 -10.37 -7.48 -9.26
N GLY A 60 -9.44 -7.30 -8.32
CA GLY A 60 -9.31 -8.12 -7.12
C GLY A 60 -7.85 -8.36 -6.71
N ALA A 61 -7.66 -9.00 -5.55
CA ALA A 61 -6.33 -9.30 -4.99
C ALA A 61 -5.52 -10.30 -5.85
N SER A 62 -6.17 -11.07 -6.72
CA SER A 62 -5.53 -11.96 -7.69
C SER A 62 -6.43 -12.18 -8.91
N GLY A 63 -5.87 -12.64 -10.02
CA GLY A 63 -6.62 -12.95 -11.24
C GLY A 63 -5.74 -13.18 -12.46
N GLU A 64 -6.37 -13.30 -13.62
CA GLU A 64 -5.68 -13.58 -14.88
C GLU A 64 -5.26 -12.29 -15.60
N LEU A 65 -4.01 -12.20 -16.08
CA LEU A 65 -3.51 -11.04 -16.83
C LEU A 65 -4.22 -10.85 -18.18
N SER A 66 -4.80 -11.92 -18.75
CA SER A 66 -5.55 -11.83 -20.01
C SER A 66 -6.72 -10.87 -19.89
N LEU A 67 -7.39 -10.83 -18.73
CA LEU A 67 -8.49 -9.89 -18.49
C LEU A 67 -8.01 -8.43 -18.58
N LEU A 68 -6.85 -8.15 -17.98
CA LEU A 68 -6.22 -6.84 -18.06
C LEU A 68 -5.80 -6.48 -19.50
N SER A 69 -5.31 -7.47 -20.25
CA SER A 69 -4.97 -7.37 -21.68
C SER A 69 -6.18 -7.00 -22.53
N HIS A 70 -7.34 -7.62 -22.28
CA HIS A 70 -8.59 -7.30 -22.97
C HIS A 70 -9.07 -5.88 -22.65
N ILE A 71 -9.03 -5.47 -21.38
CA ILE A 71 -9.48 -4.14 -20.94
C ILE A 71 -8.58 -3.03 -21.52
N ASN A 72 -7.26 -3.24 -21.52
CA ASN A 72 -6.29 -2.24 -21.98
C ASN A 72 -5.96 -2.35 -23.47
N ALA A 73 -6.62 -3.25 -24.22
CA ALA A 73 -6.35 -3.56 -25.62
C ALA A 73 -4.84 -3.70 -25.93
N THR A 74 -4.10 -4.28 -24.99
CA THR A 74 -2.63 -4.31 -24.96
C THR A 74 -2.19 -5.73 -24.70
N SER A 75 -1.14 -6.21 -25.37
CA SER A 75 -0.67 -7.58 -25.19
C SER A 75 -0.22 -7.88 -23.76
N VAL A 76 -0.45 -9.11 -23.30
CA VAL A 76 0.01 -9.60 -22.00
C VAL A 76 1.50 -9.37 -21.80
N SER A 77 2.34 -9.58 -22.82
CA SER A 77 3.78 -9.33 -22.73
C SER A 77 4.12 -7.87 -22.43
N ARG A 78 3.38 -6.91 -22.99
CA ARG A 78 3.59 -5.48 -22.73
C ARG A 78 3.11 -5.10 -21.33
N ILE A 79 2.01 -5.69 -20.87
CA ILE A 79 1.55 -5.55 -19.48
C ILE A 79 2.58 -6.09 -18.50
N GLN A 80 3.12 -7.29 -18.74
CA GLN A 80 4.18 -7.88 -17.92
C GLN A 80 5.43 -6.97 -17.85
N GLN A 81 5.84 -6.40 -18.98
CA GLN A 81 6.94 -5.43 -19.02
C GLN A 81 6.64 -4.18 -18.18
N GLN A 82 5.41 -3.64 -18.27
CA GLN A 82 5.01 -2.47 -17.49
C GLN A 82 4.82 -2.78 -16.00
N LEU A 83 4.56 -4.03 -15.64
CA LEU A 83 4.42 -4.51 -14.27
C LEU A 83 5.75 -4.94 -13.63
N GLU A 84 6.85 -5.03 -14.39
CA GLU A 84 8.17 -5.40 -13.89
C GLU A 84 8.60 -4.58 -12.65
N PRO A 85 8.41 -3.24 -12.60
CA PRO A 85 8.79 -2.48 -11.41
C PRO A 85 7.95 -2.84 -10.17
N ALA A 86 6.72 -3.29 -10.38
CA ALA A 86 5.84 -3.76 -9.30
C ALA A 86 6.23 -5.15 -8.79
N VAL A 87 6.66 -6.04 -9.70
CA VAL A 87 7.20 -7.36 -9.34
C VAL A 87 8.53 -7.21 -8.59
N SER A 88 9.44 -6.38 -9.10
CA SER A 88 10.71 -6.05 -8.44
C SER A 88 10.51 -5.39 -7.08
N GLY A 89 9.46 -4.56 -6.95
CA GLY A 89 9.02 -3.98 -5.69
C GLY A 89 8.29 -4.94 -4.74
N ARG A 90 8.05 -6.19 -5.14
CA ARG A 90 7.27 -7.22 -4.40
C ARG A 90 5.84 -6.79 -4.05
N PHE A 91 5.23 -5.97 -4.90
CA PHE A 91 3.81 -5.62 -4.75
C PHE A 91 2.91 -6.73 -5.28
N ILE A 92 3.34 -7.35 -6.36
CA ILE A 92 2.63 -8.44 -7.02
C ILE A 92 3.59 -9.55 -7.41
N THR A 93 3.06 -10.76 -7.52
CA THR A 93 3.71 -11.91 -8.16
C THR A 93 3.01 -12.21 -9.47
N LEU A 94 3.78 -12.65 -10.47
CA LEU A 94 3.27 -13.09 -11.75
C LEU A 94 3.63 -14.57 -11.95
N THR A 95 2.63 -15.43 -12.08
CA THR A 95 2.82 -16.88 -12.21
C THR A 95 1.93 -17.41 -13.31
N GLY A 96 2.50 -18.00 -14.37
CA GLY A 96 1.71 -18.73 -15.38
C GLY A 96 0.71 -17.90 -16.19
N GLY A 97 0.76 -16.56 -16.12
CA GLY A 97 -0.26 -15.69 -16.72
C GLY A 97 -1.23 -15.08 -15.71
N ASP A 98 -1.16 -15.50 -14.46
CA ASP A 98 -1.90 -14.92 -13.34
C ASP A 98 -1.07 -13.88 -12.58
N TYR A 99 -1.77 -12.99 -11.90
CA TYR A 99 -1.22 -12.04 -10.95
C TYR A 99 -1.81 -12.27 -9.55
N ALA A 100 -1.03 -11.97 -8.51
CA ALA A 100 -1.50 -11.88 -7.14
C ALA A 100 -0.77 -10.77 -6.38
N PHE A 101 -1.47 -10.00 -5.55
CA PHE A 101 -0.84 -9.07 -4.62
C PHE A 101 -0.13 -9.84 -3.50
N THR A 102 1.06 -9.39 -3.10
CA THR A 102 1.91 -10.11 -2.13
C THR A 102 1.49 -9.91 -0.67
N HIS A 103 0.52 -9.04 -0.39
CA HIS A 103 0.16 -8.58 0.96
C HIS A 103 -1.33 -8.77 1.33
N ASP A 104 -1.98 -9.80 0.81
CA ASP A 104 -3.34 -10.20 1.25
C ASP A 104 -3.28 -11.29 2.34
#